data_AF-A0A183CL59-F1
#
_entry.id   AF-A0A183CL59-F1
#
_cell.length_a   1.000
_cell.length_b   1.000
_cell.length_c   1.000
_cell.angle_alpha   90.00
_cell.angle_beta   90.00
_cell.angle_gamma   90.00
#
_symmetry.space_group_name_H-M   'P 1'
#
loop_
_entity.id
_entity.type
_entity.pdbx_description
1 polymer ?
#
loop_
_entity_poly.entity_id
_entity_poly.type
_entity_poly.pdbx_seq_one_letter_code
_entity_poly.pdbx_strand_id
1 'polypeptide(L)'
;MPSGSTDSELYGLFLKHIRERLRHTNILLYTDDLGTIHSLLVQAAKMNMSETRYSYLVANMDLHLLEDFLGPEFHCNITGFQLVRQQPQIKTDLALAMDAMALVGAAVHALRQRNLEPRPQQLLCDAGDQWTDGMLVEEQIRKVELSDATTGERSAQIRLNATTGERIDTSIASYLHLLGETHPEFIKFGSIGKTSEGRDMPFLTLGYPSASKKPALFVDAGIHAREWIAPAVALHFINALINVPRFHSLLSEVDVHVLPSVNPDGYSHTWTEDRLWRRTRSGPVKADPKVCGSNDDSKEEQYCYGVDPNRNFPFHWGKAGVSKCPCSQVYNGEKPLSEPECANLAKFISANSGTIKAYLTLHAFSNLIIHPYGFERHFYPKDIAQIRSVANSMAKAIATAGGDKFKVGSAPDILYLVSGSSDDFARNQGIKYTYTMELTSGWYDSNYVGFVYPEEGIGKEAEQVLPALDPFNSVIHPHLMEKRFADCFSTCGRLREPSKKYCFKNCIQG
;
A
#
# COMPACT_ATOMS: atom_id res chain seq x y z
N MET A 1 4.58 60.99 -5.11
CA MET A 1 3.90 59.75 -4.72
C MET A 1 2.58 59.69 -5.47
N PRO A 2 2.34 58.72 -6.37
CA PRO A 2 0.99 58.34 -6.72
C PRO A 2 0.51 57.30 -5.69
N SER A 3 -0.70 57.52 -5.21
CA SER A 3 -1.46 56.76 -4.22
C SER A 3 -1.25 55.26 -4.31
N GLY A 4 -0.74 54.67 -3.23
CA GLY A 4 -0.65 53.23 -3.06
C GLY A 4 -2.03 52.60 -3.18
N SER A 5 -2.19 51.67 -4.11
CA SER A 5 -3.27 50.70 -4.07
C SER A 5 -3.22 50.05 -2.70
N THR A 6 -4.30 50.19 -1.93
CA THR A 6 -4.44 49.43 -0.67
C THR A 6 -4.26 47.96 -0.97
N ASP A 7 -3.63 47.18 -0.09
CA ASP A 7 -3.43 45.71 -0.27
C ASP A 7 -4.72 44.99 -0.71
N SER A 8 -5.88 45.55 -0.35
CA SER A 8 -7.20 45.07 -0.75
C SER A 8 -7.45 45.05 -2.27
N GLU A 9 -6.98 46.01 -3.07
CA GLU A 9 -7.21 46.01 -4.52
C GLU A 9 -6.35 44.97 -5.26
N LEU A 10 -5.20 44.63 -4.70
CA LEU A 10 -4.27 43.64 -5.25
C LEU A 10 -4.85 42.21 -5.16
N TYR A 11 -5.57 41.89 -4.08
CA TYR A 11 -6.18 40.57 -3.90
C TYR A 11 -7.33 40.30 -4.86
N GLY A 12 -8.19 41.28 -5.12
CA GLY A 12 -9.27 41.14 -6.10
C GLY A 12 -8.74 40.88 -7.51
N LEU A 13 -7.65 41.56 -7.91
CA LEU A 13 -6.97 41.34 -9.18
C LEU A 13 -6.28 39.97 -9.25
N PHE A 14 -5.66 39.53 -8.15
CA PHE A 14 -5.03 38.22 -8.03
C PHE A 14 -6.03 37.06 -8.21
N LEU A 15 -7.15 37.10 -7.48
CA LEU A 15 -8.19 36.07 -7.58
C LEU A 15 -8.82 36.04 -8.98
N LYS A 16 -9.05 37.22 -9.59
CA LYS A 16 -9.53 37.33 -10.97
C LYS A 16 -8.52 36.75 -11.96
N HIS A 17 -7.22 36.96 -11.75
CA HIS A 17 -6.15 36.40 -12.59
C HIS A 17 -6.09 34.88 -12.50
N ILE A 18 -6.11 34.31 -11.28
CA ILE A 18 -6.12 32.85 -11.08
C ILE A 18 -7.32 32.22 -11.80
N ARG A 19 -8.50 32.84 -11.66
CA ARG A 19 -9.74 32.40 -12.32
C ARG A 19 -9.65 32.44 -13.85
N GLU A 20 -9.30 33.59 -14.42
CA GLU A 20 -9.44 33.83 -15.86
C GLU A 20 -8.25 33.31 -16.68
N ARG A 21 -7.04 33.30 -16.09
CA ARG A 21 -5.81 32.90 -16.78
C ARG A 21 -5.36 31.48 -16.45
N LEU A 22 -5.38 31.10 -15.17
CA LEU A 22 -4.76 29.85 -14.73
C LEU A 22 -5.76 28.68 -14.66
N ARG A 23 -7.07 28.96 -14.57
CA ARG A 23 -8.14 27.94 -14.51
C ARG A 23 -7.96 26.89 -13.39
N HIS A 24 -7.25 27.24 -12.32
CA HIS A 24 -7.07 26.38 -11.14
C HIS A 24 -8.21 26.59 -10.12
N THR A 25 -8.63 25.50 -9.47
CA THR A 25 -9.82 25.45 -8.57
C THR A 25 -9.48 25.38 -7.08
N ASN A 26 -8.21 25.15 -6.73
CA ASN A 26 -7.77 25.00 -5.35
C ASN A 26 -6.73 26.08 -5.03
N ILE A 27 -7.03 26.94 -4.05
CA ILE A 27 -6.12 28.01 -3.63
C ILE A 27 -5.74 27.75 -2.17
N LEU A 28 -4.48 27.40 -1.95
CA LEU A 28 -3.91 27.22 -0.62
C LEU A 28 -3.34 28.55 -0.13
N LEU A 29 -3.78 29.01 1.04
CA LEU A 29 -3.32 30.27 1.61
C LEU A 29 -2.65 29.99 2.95
N TYR A 30 -1.37 30.36 3.02
CA TYR A 30 -0.56 30.24 4.22
C TYR A 30 -0.32 31.65 4.79
N THR A 31 -1.00 31.98 5.87
CA THR A 31 -0.83 33.28 6.55
C THR A 31 -1.22 33.17 8.01
N ASP A 32 -0.43 33.80 8.87
CA ASP A 32 -0.64 33.84 10.32
C ASP A 32 -1.40 35.13 10.74
N ASP A 33 -1.73 36.00 9.78
CA ASP A 33 -2.42 37.27 10.00
C ASP A 33 -3.93 37.19 9.72
N LEU A 34 -4.71 37.25 10.81
CA LEU A 34 -6.17 37.31 10.83
C LEU A 34 -6.74 38.47 10.00
N GLY A 35 -6.07 39.63 9.99
CA GLY A 35 -6.53 40.81 9.27
C GLY A 35 -6.49 40.63 7.74
N THR A 36 -5.46 39.93 7.26
CA THR A 36 -5.32 39.55 5.85
C THR A 36 -6.41 38.56 5.43
N ILE A 37 -6.70 37.56 6.25
CA ILE A 37 -7.75 36.56 5.98
C ILE A 37 -9.13 37.22 5.90
N HIS A 38 -9.46 38.06 6.89
CA HIS A 38 -10.73 38.77 6.91
C HIS A 38 -10.89 39.68 5.68
N SER A 39 -9.86 40.45 5.34
CA SER A 39 -9.91 41.35 4.17
C SER A 39 -10.12 40.57 2.87
N LEU A 40 -9.48 39.41 2.73
CA LEU A 40 -9.67 38.52 1.59
C LEU A 40 -11.09 37.96 1.52
N LEU A 41 -11.61 37.46 2.65
CA LEU A 41 -12.95 36.87 2.74
C LEU A 41 -14.05 37.88 2.48
N VAL A 42 -13.93 39.11 3.00
CA VAL A 42 -14.88 40.20 2.73
C VAL A 42 -14.93 40.57 1.24
N GLN A 43 -13.80 40.47 0.53
CA GLN A 43 -13.78 40.67 -0.92
C GLN A 43 -14.34 39.47 -1.68
N ALA A 44 -14.00 38.25 -1.26
CA ALA A 44 -14.54 37.02 -1.85
C ALA A 44 -16.07 36.95 -1.71
N ALA A 45 -16.63 37.38 -0.59
CA ALA A 45 -18.08 37.46 -0.37
C ALA A 45 -18.81 38.43 -1.32
N LYS A 46 -18.11 39.44 -1.85
CA LYS A 46 -18.65 40.36 -2.88
C LYS A 46 -18.53 39.79 -4.29
N MET A 47 -17.76 38.72 -4.48
CA MET A 47 -17.71 37.97 -5.73
C MET A 47 -18.84 36.94 -5.72
N ASN A 48 -19.58 36.80 -6.82
CA ASN A 48 -20.60 35.75 -6.93
C ASN A 48 -19.90 34.38 -7.02
N MET A 49 -19.68 33.73 -5.86
CA MET A 49 -18.96 32.46 -5.71
C MET A 49 -19.89 31.24 -5.60
N SER A 50 -21.14 31.40 -6.04
CA SER A 50 -22.18 30.35 -5.97
C SER A 50 -21.95 29.17 -6.94
N GLU A 51 -20.95 29.21 -7.80
CA GLU A 51 -20.52 28.04 -8.57
C GLU A 51 -19.47 27.22 -7.80
N THR A 52 -19.77 25.95 -7.59
CA THR A 52 -19.13 24.92 -6.75
C THR A 52 -17.68 24.55 -7.11
N ARG A 53 -16.80 25.50 -7.38
CA ARG A 53 -15.45 25.21 -7.91
C ARG A 53 -14.28 25.94 -7.25
N TYR A 54 -14.45 26.43 -6.02
CA TYR A 54 -13.31 26.91 -5.22
C TYR A 54 -13.29 26.24 -3.85
N SER A 55 -12.15 25.63 -3.53
CA SER A 55 -11.83 25.18 -2.18
C SER A 55 -10.69 26.04 -1.64
N TYR A 56 -10.93 26.70 -0.50
CA TYR A 56 -9.95 27.53 0.19
C TYR A 56 -9.52 26.79 1.46
N LEU A 57 -8.22 26.55 1.60
CA LEU A 57 -7.63 26.04 2.84
C LEU A 57 -6.83 27.16 3.49
N VAL A 58 -7.15 27.44 4.75
CA VAL A 58 -6.37 28.32 5.61
C VAL A 58 -5.79 27.48 6.72
N ALA A 59 -4.47 27.42 6.80
CA ALA A 59 -3.76 26.76 7.89
C ALA A 59 -3.40 27.80 8.96
N ASN A 60 -3.43 27.36 10.23
CA ASN A 60 -2.80 28.00 11.38
C ASN A 60 -3.57 29.15 12.06
N MET A 61 -4.80 28.89 12.53
CA MET A 61 -5.48 29.79 13.47
C MET A 61 -6.20 29.04 14.60
N ASP A 62 -6.24 29.68 15.77
CA ASP A 62 -7.02 29.22 16.91
C ASP A 62 -8.51 29.41 16.59
N LEU A 63 -9.22 28.30 16.34
CA LEU A 63 -10.60 28.29 15.83
C LEU A 63 -11.59 29.13 16.66
N HIS A 64 -11.35 29.24 17.96
CA HIS A 64 -12.18 30.05 18.85
C HIS A 64 -12.09 31.55 18.57
N LEU A 65 -10.91 32.06 18.20
CA LEU A 65 -10.75 33.47 17.83
C LEU A 65 -11.41 33.77 16.48
N LEU A 66 -11.45 32.79 15.57
CA LEU A 66 -12.02 32.98 14.24
C LEU A 66 -13.56 32.97 14.26
N GLU A 67 -14.17 32.10 15.07
CA GLU A 67 -15.63 32.07 15.25
C GLU A 67 -16.14 33.36 15.90
N ASP A 68 -15.45 33.85 16.94
CA ASP A 68 -15.78 35.14 17.59
C ASP A 68 -15.54 36.35 16.66
N PHE A 69 -14.56 36.26 15.75
CA PHE A 69 -14.20 37.34 14.84
C PHE A 69 -15.07 37.42 13.58
N LEU A 70 -15.62 36.29 13.09
CA LEU A 70 -16.44 36.24 11.87
C LEU A 70 -17.94 36.45 12.12
N GLY A 71 -18.42 36.24 13.35
CA GLY A 71 -19.79 36.50 13.75
C GLY A 71 -20.86 35.61 13.08
N PRO A 72 -22.14 35.73 13.50
CA PRO A 72 -23.23 34.86 13.05
C PRO A 72 -23.70 35.10 11.60
N GLU A 73 -23.20 36.12 10.91
CA GLU A 73 -23.62 36.51 9.56
C GLU A 73 -22.91 35.73 8.43
N PHE A 74 -21.91 34.89 8.75
CA PHE A 74 -21.10 34.18 7.74
C PHE A 74 -21.70 32.87 7.22
N HIS A 75 -22.85 32.44 7.74
CA HIS A 75 -23.56 31.27 7.25
C HIS A 75 -24.50 31.64 6.11
N CYS A 76 -24.00 31.67 4.85
CA CYS A 76 -24.73 31.19 3.66
C CYS A 76 -24.10 31.51 2.29
N ASN A 77 -22.93 32.17 2.15
CA ASN A 77 -22.49 32.62 0.82
C ASN A 77 -21.09 32.20 0.36
N ILE A 78 -20.45 31.26 1.06
CA ILE A 78 -19.17 30.68 0.65
C ILE A 78 -19.29 29.16 0.72
N THR A 79 -19.61 28.52 -0.41
CA THR A 79 -19.54 27.06 -0.54
C THR A 79 -18.10 26.69 -0.90
N GLY A 80 -17.36 26.08 0.03
CA GLY A 80 -16.02 25.53 -0.23
C GLY A 80 -14.93 25.83 0.81
N PHE A 81 -15.28 26.35 1.99
CA PHE A 81 -14.31 26.60 3.06
C PHE A 81 -14.11 25.35 3.93
N GLN A 82 -12.87 24.84 4.03
CA GLN A 82 -12.50 23.77 4.96
C GLN A 82 -11.51 24.30 5.99
N LEU A 83 -11.89 24.22 7.27
CA LEU A 83 -11.04 24.56 8.41
C LEU A 83 -10.48 23.26 9.02
N VAL A 84 -9.15 23.17 9.14
CA VAL A 84 -8.48 22.04 9.78
C VAL A 84 -7.77 22.56 11.04
N ARG A 85 -8.16 22.04 12.21
CA ARG A 85 -7.51 22.32 13.49
C ARG A 85 -6.28 21.44 13.63
N GLN A 86 -5.12 22.03 13.90
CA GLN A 86 -3.99 21.27 14.46
C GLN A 86 -3.57 21.87 15.80
N GLN A 87 -3.62 21.04 16.85
CA GLN A 87 -2.69 21.13 17.97
C GLN A 87 -2.25 19.71 18.40
N PRO A 88 -1.02 19.56 18.93
CA PRO A 88 -0.25 18.33 18.77
C PRO A 88 -0.10 17.52 20.07
N GLN A 89 -0.33 16.20 19.98
CA GLN A 89 0.64 15.14 20.27
C GLN A 89 -0.06 13.78 20.19
N ILE A 90 0.44 12.96 19.25
CA ILE A 90 0.48 11.49 19.28
C ILE A 90 -0.88 10.77 19.33
N LYS A 91 -1.47 10.59 18.14
CA LYS A 91 -2.03 9.32 17.64
C LYS A 91 -2.29 9.50 16.14
N THR A 92 -1.87 8.52 15.35
CA THR A 92 -1.85 8.50 13.87
C THR A 92 -3.23 8.82 13.27
N ASP A 93 -3.29 9.80 12.38
CA ASP A 93 -4.50 10.13 11.60
C ASP A 93 -4.93 8.94 10.73
N LEU A 94 -4.00 8.07 10.30
CA LEU A 94 -4.31 6.78 9.69
C LEU A 94 -5.11 5.84 10.62
N ALA A 95 -4.82 5.81 11.92
CA ALA A 95 -5.60 5.00 12.86
C ALA A 95 -7.02 5.56 13.00
N LEU A 96 -7.19 6.88 13.04
CA LEU A 96 -8.52 7.51 13.07
C LEU A 96 -9.30 7.30 11.76
N ALA A 97 -8.63 7.35 10.60
CA ALA A 97 -9.26 7.06 9.31
C ALA A 97 -9.62 5.57 9.17
N MET A 98 -8.76 4.67 9.62
CA MET A 98 -9.02 3.22 9.63
C MET A 98 -10.09 2.83 10.66
N ASP A 99 -10.12 3.48 11.83
CA ASP A 99 -11.14 3.28 12.86
C ASP A 99 -12.49 3.84 12.41
N ALA A 100 -12.52 5.01 11.75
CA ALA A 100 -13.73 5.58 11.16
C ALA A 100 -14.24 4.73 9.99
N MET A 101 -13.34 4.23 9.13
CA MET A 101 -13.69 3.30 8.05
C MET A 101 -14.16 1.95 8.59
N ALA A 102 -13.57 1.44 9.67
CA ALA A 102 -13.99 0.22 10.35
C ALA A 102 -15.36 0.38 11.03
N LEU A 103 -15.60 1.53 11.66
CA LEU A 103 -16.88 1.87 12.31
C LEU A 103 -18.01 1.99 11.28
N VAL A 104 -17.79 2.74 10.20
CA VAL A 104 -18.74 2.88 9.10
C VAL A 104 -18.94 1.55 8.38
N GLY A 105 -17.87 0.80 8.12
CA GLY A 105 -17.92 -0.53 7.52
C GLY A 105 -18.71 -1.54 8.37
N ALA A 106 -18.50 -1.56 9.69
CA ALA A 106 -19.24 -2.41 10.62
C ALA A 106 -20.72 -2.03 10.69
N ALA A 107 -21.05 -0.74 10.67
CA ALA A 107 -22.43 -0.25 10.64
C ALA A 107 -23.15 -0.66 9.35
N VAL A 108 -22.51 -0.50 8.18
CA VAL A 108 -23.08 -0.93 6.89
C VAL A 108 -23.23 -2.46 6.83
N HIS A 109 -22.25 -3.22 7.34
CA HIS A 109 -22.34 -4.68 7.42
C HIS A 109 -23.50 -5.13 8.31
N ALA A 110 -23.68 -4.52 9.48
CA ALA A 110 -24.78 -4.83 10.40
C ALA A 110 -26.16 -4.52 9.80
N LEU A 111 -26.27 -3.48 8.97
CA LEU A 111 -27.49 -3.14 8.22
C LEU A 111 -27.80 -4.20 7.17
N ARG A 112 -26.80 -4.67 6.41
CA ARG A 112 -26.95 -5.74 5.40
C ARG A 112 -27.39 -7.08 5.99
N GLN A 113 -26.86 -7.47 7.15
CA GLN A 113 -27.28 -8.71 7.86
C GLN A 113 -28.76 -8.71 8.27
N ARG A 114 -29.42 -7.55 8.26
CA ARG A 114 -30.84 -7.37 8.60
C ARG A 114 -31.72 -7.05 7.39
N ASN A 115 -31.22 -7.23 6.16
CA ASN A 115 -31.90 -6.85 4.92
C ASN A 115 -32.31 -5.35 4.85
N LEU A 116 -31.55 -4.48 5.52
CA LEU A 116 -31.71 -3.03 5.42
C LEU A 116 -30.56 -2.50 4.55
N GLU A 117 -30.79 -2.35 3.24
CA GLU A 117 -29.78 -1.81 2.33
C GLU A 117 -29.84 -0.28 2.27
N PRO A 118 -28.82 0.46 2.74
CA PRO A 118 -28.75 1.90 2.52
C PRO A 118 -28.51 2.15 1.02
N ARG A 119 -29.42 2.87 0.38
CA ARG A 119 -29.32 3.20 -1.05
C ARG A 119 -28.61 4.54 -1.23
N PRO A 120 -27.48 4.61 -1.95
CA PRO A 120 -26.88 5.90 -2.28
C PRO A 120 -27.72 6.62 -3.34
N GLN A 121 -28.07 7.88 -3.08
CA GLN A 121 -28.71 8.78 -4.05
C GLN A 121 -27.82 10.00 -4.32
N GLN A 122 -27.79 10.44 -5.58
CA GLN A 122 -26.84 11.43 -6.08
C GLN A 122 -27.15 12.86 -5.58
N LEU A 123 -26.10 13.56 -5.14
CA LEU A 123 -26.13 14.92 -4.62
C LEU A 123 -26.26 15.95 -5.76
N LEU A 124 -27.38 16.68 -5.83
CA LEU A 124 -27.45 17.98 -6.50
C LEU A 124 -28.19 18.94 -5.57
N CYS A 125 -27.56 20.07 -5.29
CA CYS A 125 -28.01 21.05 -4.32
C CYS A 125 -29.23 21.81 -4.84
N ASP A 126 -30.42 21.46 -4.33
CA ASP A 126 -31.49 22.40 -3.99
C ASP A 126 -32.53 21.68 -3.12
N ALA A 127 -33.03 22.39 -2.12
CA ALA A 127 -34.06 22.01 -1.17
C ALA A 127 -33.66 21.02 -0.06
N GLY A 128 -33.96 21.41 1.18
CA GLY A 128 -33.67 20.64 2.38
C GLY A 128 -34.40 19.30 2.42
N ASP A 129 -33.66 18.23 2.24
CA ASP A 129 -34.02 16.88 2.66
C ASP A 129 -33.00 16.32 3.67
N GLN A 130 -33.56 15.70 4.71
CA GLN A 130 -32.87 14.96 5.75
C GLN A 130 -32.48 13.57 5.25
N TRP A 131 -31.42 13.01 5.83
CA TRP A 131 -31.12 11.59 5.67
C TRP A 131 -32.25 10.77 6.31
N THR A 132 -33.16 10.19 5.52
CA THR A 132 -34.19 9.29 6.09
C THR A 132 -33.57 8.04 6.72
N ASP A 133 -32.39 7.63 6.23
CA ASP A 133 -31.65 6.47 6.72
C ASP A 133 -30.43 6.86 7.60
N GLY A 134 -30.14 8.16 7.71
CA GLY A 134 -29.03 8.68 8.51
C GLY A 134 -29.22 8.38 9.97
N MET A 135 -30.47 8.44 10.46
CA MET A 135 -30.79 7.96 11.81
C MET A 135 -30.59 6.46 11.96
N LEU A 136 -30.80 5.64 10.92
CA LEU A 136 -30.57 4.18 10.99
C LEU A 136 -29.08 3.85 11.04
N VAL A 137 -28.28 4.54 10.21
CA VAL A 137 -26.81 4.43 10.20
C VAL A 137 -26.22 4.98 11.50
N GLU A 138 -26.68 6.15 11.96
CA GLU A 138 -26.27 6.77 13.22
C GLU A 138 -26.72 5.92 14.43
N GLU A 139 -27.90 5.32 14.41
CA GLU A 139 -28.38 4.38 15.43
C GLU A 139 -27.52 3.11 15.43
N GLN A 140 -27.09 2.59 14.27
CA GLN A 140 -26.16 1.45 14.26
C GLN A 140 -24.77 1.85 14.74
N ILE A 141 -24.24 3.01 14.33
CA ILE A 141 -22.96 3.55 14.83
C ILE A 141 -23.01 3.71 16.35
N ARG A 142 -24.11 4.24 16.91
CA ARG A 142 -24.34 4.36 18.36
C ARG A 142 -24.51 3.01 19.08
N LYS A 143 -24.88 1.95 18.37
CA LYS A 143 -24.99 0.57 18.89
C LYS A 143 -23.69 -0.23 18.77
N VAL A 144 -22.67 0.30 18.09
CA VAL A 144 -21.32 -0.28 18.08
C VAL A 144 -20.63 0.09 19.40
N GLU A 145 -20.56 -0.86 20.33
CA GLU A 145 -19.73 -0.71 21.54
C GLU A 145 -18.34 -1.33 21.28
N LEU A 146 -17.31 -0.48 21.23
CA LEU A 146 -15.90 -0.85 21.20
C LEU A 146 -15.30 -0.65 22.60
N SER A 147 -14.47 -1.59 23.05
CA SER A 147 -13.97 -1.57 24.42
C SER A 147 -12.66 -2.36 24.54
N ASP A 148 -11.50 -1.71 24.63
CA ASP A 148 -10.49 -2.12 25.63
C ASP A 148 -9.57 -0.95 25.94
N ALA A 149 -9.18 -0.86 27.21
CA ALA A 149 -8.75 0.38 27.76
C ALA A 149 -7.59 0.23 28.75
N THR A 150 -6.44 0.73 28.31
CA THR A 150 -5.55 1.59 29.10
C THR A 150 -6.14 3.00 29.29
N THR A 151 -7.44 3.17 29.02
CA THR A 151 -8.34 4.21 29.54
C THR A 151 -9.56 3.58 30.26
N GLY A 152 -9.36 2.83 31.36
CA GLY A 152 -10.45 2.35 32.24
C GLY A 152 -11.34 1.21 31.70
N GLU A 153 -11.51 0.16 32.52
CA GLU A 153 -12.28 -1.08 32.22
C GLU A 153 -13.39 -0.92 31.19
N ARG A 154 -13.20 -1.54 30.03
CA ARG A 154 -14.31 -2.00 29.21
C ARG A 154 -13.80 -3.13 28.31
N SER A 155 -14.17 -4.35 28.64
CA SER A 155 -13.75 -5.60 28.02
C SER A 155 -14.34 -5.79 26.62
N ALA A 156 -13.50 -5.93 25.59
CA ALA A 156 -13.92 -6.38 24.27
C ALA A 156 -14.35 -7.82 24.41
N GLN A 157 -15.66 -8.04 24.59
CA GLN A 157 -16.26 -9.27 24.14
C GLN A 157 -16.21 -9.27 22.61
N ILE A 158 -15.06 -9.73 22.12
CA ILE A 158 -14.79 -10.33 20.82
C ILE A 158 -16.07 -11.03 20.35
N ARG A 159 -16.85 -10.39 19.48
CA ARG A 159 -17.92 -11.10 18.76
C ARG A 159 -17.31 -11.79 17.56
N LEU A 160 -16.86 -13.00 17.85
CA LEU A 160 -16.84 -14.20 17.02
C LEU A 160 -17.76 -14.05 15.80
N ASN A 161 -17.28 -14.45 14.62
CA ASN A 161 -18.19 -14.96 13.60
C ASN A 161 -19.08 -16.00 14.31
N ALA A 162 -20.39 -15.74 14.39
CA ALA A 162 -21.33 -16.48 15.24
C ALA A 162 -21.39 -17.99 14.90
N THR A 163 -20.73 -18.39 13.81
CA THR A 163 -20.66 -19.76 13.32
C THR A 163 -19.27 -20.40 13.49
N THR A 164 -18.18 -19.63 13.59
CA THR A 164 -16.80 -20.20 13.50
C THR A 164 -15.82 -19.76 14.58
N GLY A 165 -16.04 -18.62 15.25
CA GLY A 165 -15.20 -18.20 16.38
C GLY A 165 -13.76 -17.78 16.08
N GLU A 166 -13.41 -17.40 14.85
CA GLU A 166 -12.05 -16.91 14.52
C GLU A 166 -11.80 -15.44 14.92
N ARG A 167 -10.54 -15.15 15.30
CA ARG A 167 -10.01 -13.85 15.74
C ARG A 167 -9.37 -13.14 14.52
N ILE A 168 -9.99 -12.07 14.03
CA ILE A 168 -9.49 -11.28 12.88
C ILE A 168 -8.56 -10.17 13.40
N ASP A 169 -7.42 -9.96 12.74
CA ASP A 169 -6.49 -8.83 12.98
C ASP A 169 -6.97 -7.60 12.17
N THR A 170 -7.46 -6.55 12.83
CA THR A 170 -8.50 -5.65 12.28
C THR A 170 -8.03 -4.31 11.68
N SER A 171 -7.10 -4.30 10.73
CA SER A 171 -7.01 -3.12 9.82
C SER A 171 -6.69 -3.49 8.37
N ILE A 172 -5.57 -4.18 8.11
CA ILE A 172 -5.22 -4.67 6.76
C ILE A 172 -6.14 -5.82 6.34
N ALA A 173 -6.31 -6.86 7.18
CA ALA A 173 -7.12 -8.02 6.81
C ALA A 173 -8.58 -7.65 6.55
N SER A 174 -9.17 -6.83 7.42
CA SER A 174 -10.53 -6.31 7.26
C SER A 174 -10.68 -5.48 5.99
N TYR A 175 -9.70 -4.63 5.66
CA TYR A 175 -9.69 -3.85 4.42
C TYR A 175 -9.66 -4.76 3.18
N LEU A 176 -8.80 -5.78 3.16
CA LEU A 176 -8.76 -6.72 2.03
C LEU A 176 -10.08 -7.50 1.90
N HIS A 177 -10.66 -7.93 3.01
CA HIS A 177 -11.96 -8.60 3.00
C HIS A 177 -13.04 -7.69 2.40
N LEU A 178 -13.12 -6.44 2.84
CA LEU A 178 -14.05 -5.43 2.31
C LEU A 178 -13.88 -5.26 0.80
N LEU A 179 -12.64 -5.13 0.31
CA LEU A 179 -12.40 -5.00 -1.13
C LEU A 179 -12.86 -6.22 -1.93
N GLY A 180 -12.70 -7.43 -1.37
CA GLY A 180 -13.22 -8.66 -1.96
C GLY A 180 -14.75 -8.68 -2.03
N GLU A 181 -15.43 -8.09 -1.05
CA GLU A 181 -16.89 -7.97 -1.03
C GLU A 181 -17.43 -6.85 -1.93
N THR A 182 -16.69 -5.74 -2.08
CA THR A 182 -17.15 -4.57 -2.86
C THR A 182 -16.83 -4.66 -4.34
N HIS A 183 -15.84 -5.46 -4.73
CA HIS A 183 -15.44 -5.67 -6.14
C HIS A 183 -15.36 -7.16 -6.53
N PRO A 184 -16.40 -7.97 -6.26
CA PRO A 184 -16.36 -9.42 -6.47
C PRO A 184 -16.24 -9.82 -7.95
N GLU A 185 -16.49 -8.90 -8.87
CA GLU A 185 -16.40 -9.11 -10.32
C GLU A 185 -14.96 -9.25 -10.83
N PHE A 186 -13.96 -8.79 -10.07
CA PHE A 186 -12.54 -9.00 -10.39
C PHE A 186 -11.60 -9.16 -9.19
N ILE A 187 -12.09 -9.10 -7.94
CA ILE A 187 -11.29 -9.31 -6.74
C ILE A 187 -11.72 -10.60 -6.03
N LYS A 188 -10.74 -11.41 -5.65
CA LYS A 188 -10.93 -12.57 -4.77
C LYS A 188 -10.06 -12.43 -3.53
N PHE A 189 -10.70 -12.46 -2.38
CA PHE A 189 -10.04 -12.54 -1.08
C PHE A 189 -9.64 -13.99 -0.77
N GLY A 190 -8.47 -14.18 -0.15
CA GLY A 190 -8.03 -15.48 0.35
C GLY A 190 -7.01 -15.33 1.47
N SER A 191 -6.60 -16.45 2.05
CA SER A 191 -5.51 -16.53 3.04
C SER A 191 -4.52 -17.62 2.62
N ILE A 192 -3.22 -17.35 2.78
CA ILE A 192 -2.19 -18.36 2.49
C ILE A 192 -1.90 -19.29 3.68
N GLY A 193 -2.48 -19.01 4.84
CA GLY A 193 -2.34 -19.79 6.05
C GLY A 193 -2.35 -18.91 7.30
N LYS A 194 -1.86 -19.47 8.41
CA LYS A 194 -1.77 -18.78 9.71
C LYS A 194 -0.32 -18.60 10.16
N THR A 195 -0.08 -17.54 10.92
CA THR A 195 1.20 -17.18 11.53
C THR A 195 1.51 -18.02 12.79
N SER A 196 2.66 -17.76 13.42
CA SER A 196 3.12 -18.43 14.65
C SER A 196 2.17 -18.22 15.84
N GLU A 197 1.56 -17.04 15.94
CA GLU A 197 0.56 -16.68 16.95
C GLU A 197 -0.89 -16.89 16.46
N GLY A 198 -1.07 -17.46 15.26
CA GLY A 198 -2.37 -17.91 14.74
C GLY A 198 -3.20 -16.86 13.98
N ARG A 199 -2.61 -15.72 13.60
CA ARG A 199 -3.25 -14.71 12.73
C ARG A 199 -3.29 -15.20 11.28
N ASP A 200 -4.32 -14.80 10.53
CA ASP A 200 -4.37 -15.10 9.10
C ASP A 200 -3.36 -14.27 8.30
N MET A 201 -2.93 -14.82 7.15
CA MET A 201 -2.08 -14.15 6.17
C MET A 201 -2.90 -13.86 4.90
N PRO A 202 -3.72 -12.80 4.90
CA PRO A 202 -4.67 -12.51 3.83
C PRO A 202 -4.00 -11.93 2.59
N PHE A 203 -4.50 -12.32 1.42
CA PHE A 203 -4.07 -11.79 0.12
C PHE A 203 -5.28 -11.53 -0.78
N LEU A 204 -5.09 -10.67 -1.77
CA LEU A 204 -6.05 -10.45 -2.85
C LEU A 204 -5.53 -11.02 -4.16
N THR A 205 -6.44 -11.59 -4.96
CA THR A 205 -6.24 -11.79 -6.38
C THR A 205 -7.09 -10.78 -7.14
N LEU A 206 -6.45 -9.90 -7.90
CA LEU A 206 -7.11 -8.96 -8.79
C LEU A 206 -6.98 -9.46 -10.23
N GLY A 207 -8.10 -9.63 -10.93
CA GLY A 207 -8.14 -10.15 -12.28
C GLY A 207 -9.54 -10.53 -12.71
N TYR A 208 -9.93 -10.11 -13.92
CA TYR A 208 -11.24 -10.48 -14.46
C TYR A 208 -11.33 -11.99 -14.77
N PRO A 209 -12.53 -12.59 -14.67
CA PRO A 209 -12.75 -13.99 -15.02
C PRO A 209 -12.26 -14.32 -16.43
N SER A 210 -11.64 -15.49 -16.57
CA SER A 210 -11.17 -16.02 -17.86
C SER A 210 -11.44 -17.52 -17.93
N ALA A 211 -11.68 -18.04 -19.14
CA ALA A 211 -11.89 -19.46 -19.40
C ALA A 211 -10.62 -20.30 -19.22
N SER A 212 -9.44 -19.67 -19.27
CA SER A 212 -8.13 -20.31 -19.07
C SER A 212 -7.40 -19.67 -17.90
N LYS A 213 -6.49 -20.44 -17.26
CA LYS A 213 -5.59 -19.88 -16.24
C LYS A 213 -4.74 -18.77 -16.87
N LYS A 214 -4.78 -17.58 -16.28
CA LYS A 214 -3.99 -16.43 -16.70
C LYS A 214 -2.57 -16.53 -16.11
N PRO A 215 -1.56 -15.97 -16.79
CA PRO A 215 -0.28 -15.75 -16.16
C PRO A 215 -0.44 -14.70 -15.04
N ALA A 216 0.42 -14.76 -14.02
CA ALA A 216 0.27 -13.95 -12.83
C ALA A 216 1.53 -13.15 -12.44
N LEU A 217 1.31 -11.96 -11.89
CA LEU A 217 2.27 -11.22 -11.07
C LEU A 217 1.94 -11.51 -9.60
N PHE A 218 2.94 -11.89 -8.81
CA PHE A 218 2.79 -11.98 -7.36
C PHE A 218 3.60 -10.89 -6.67
N VAL A 219 2.93 -10.07 -5.86
CA VAL A 219 3.53 -9.04 -5.02
C VAL A 219 3.30 -9.41 -3.56
N ASP A 220 4.36 -9.41 -2.75
CA ASP A 220 4.22 -9.42 -1.30
C ASP A 220 4.98 -8.27 -0.64
N ALA A 221 4.65 -8.02 0.62
CA ALA A 221 5.28 -6.99 1.43
C ALA A 221 5.27 -7.37 2.91
N GLY A 222 6.02 -6.60 3.72
CA GLY A 222 5.97 -6.73 5.17
C GLY A 222 6.50 -8.05 5.71
N ILE A 223 7.42 -8.70 4.98
CA ILE A 223 8.11 -9.89 5.51
C ILE A 223 8.99 -9.52 6.71
N HIS A 224 9.64 -8.35 6.69
CA HIS A 224 10.18 -7.75 7.91
C HIS A 224 9.18 -6.75 8.49
N ALA A 225 8.84 -6.95 9.75
CA ALA A 225 7.73 -6.24 10.39
C ALA A 225 7.91 -4.71 10.47
N ARG A 226 9.12 -4.23 10.80
CA ARG A 226 9.43 -2.79 10.95
C ARG A 226 9.37 -1.97 9.66
N GLU A 227 9.31 -2.60 8.50
CA GLU A 227 9.40 -1.95 7.18
C GLU A 227 8.01 -1.43 6.74
N TRP A 228 7.38 -0.59 7.57
CA TRP A 228 5.97 -0.17 7.41
C TRP A 228 5.60 0.45 6.06
N ILE A 229 6.56 1.07 5.37
CA ILE A 229 6.34 1.62 4.03
C ILE A 229 5.99 0.53 3.01
N ALA A 230 6.51 -0.70 3.17
CA ALA A 230 6.26 -1.78 2.22
C ALA A 230 4.80 -2.27 2.23
N PRO A 231 4.18 -2.63 3.38
CA PRO A 231 2.75 -2.90 3.45
C PRO A 231 1.90 -1.74 2.94
N ALA A 232 2.26 -0.49 3.26
CA ALA A 232 1.53 0.68 2.81
C ALA A 232 1.56 0.82 1.27
N VAL A 233 2.73 0.70 0.64
CA VAL A 233 2.87 0.74 -0.83
C VAL A 233 2.12 -0.43 -1.49
N ALA A 234 2.11 -1.63 -0.89
CA ALA A 234 1.33 -2.76 -1.39
C ALA A 234 -0.18 -2.48 -1.39
N LEU A 235 -0.70 -1.81 -0.36
CA LEU A 235 -2.10 -1.37 -0.31
C LEU A 235 -2.40 -0.28 -1.37
N HIS A 236 -1.47 0.64 -1.59
CA HIS A 236 -1.59 1.61 -2.68
C HIS A 236 -1.57 0.95 -4.07
N PHE A 237 -0.79 -0.12 -4.26
CA PHE A 237 -0.84 -0.90 -5.50
C PHE A 237 -2.21 -1.53 -5.71
N ILE A 238 -2.79 -2.13 -4.67
CA ILE A 238 -4.18 -2.64 -4.71
C ILE A 238 -5.14 -1.52 -5.11
N ASN A 239 -5.07 -0.37 -4.42
CA ASN A 239 -5.94 0.77 -4.71
C ASN A 239 -5.79 1.27 -6.15
N ALA A 240 -4.56 1.31 -6.68
CA ALA A 240 -4.30 1.72 -8.06
C ALA A 240 -4.85 0.70 -9.07
N LEU A 241 -4.68 -0.60 -8.83
CA LEU A 241 -5.21 -1.66 -9.68
C LEU A 241 -6.76 -1.65 -9.74
N ILE A 242 -7.42 -1.13 -8.72
CA ILE A 242 -8.89 -0.98 -8.64
C ILE A 242 -9.38 0.29 -9.34
N ASN A 243 -8.65 1.40 -9.18
CA ASN A 243 -9.19 2.72 -9.53
C ASN A 243 -8.56 3.34 -10.78
N VAL A 244 -7.40 2.88 -11.25
CA VAL A 244 -6.72 3.46 -12.41
C VAL A 244 -7.12 2.69 -13.68
N PRO A 245 -7.87 3.29 -14.62
CA PRO A 245 -8.45 2.59 -15.77
C PRO A 245 -7.45 1.79 -16.62
N ARG A 246 -6.20 2.25 -16.71
CA ARG A 246 -5.15 1.60 -17.50
C ARG A 246 -4.81 0.19 -17.02
N PHE A 247 -5.07 -0.16 -15.76
CA PHE A 247 -4.79 -1.49 -15.24
C PHE A 247 -5.93 -2.48 -15.52
N HIS A 248 -7.15 -2.03 -15.81
CA HIS A 248 -8.26 -2.96 -16.08
C HIS A 248 -8.08 -3.75 -17.38
N SER A 249 -7.44 -3.15 -18.40
CA SER A 249 -7.03 -3.89 -19.60
C SER A 249 -6.02 -4.98 -19.27
N LEU A 250 -5.03 -4.67 -18.43
CA LEU A 250 -4.06 -5.65 -17.92
C LEU A 250 -4.75 -6.79 -17.14
N LEU A 251 -5.68 -6.46 -16.22
CA LEU A 251 -6.39 -7.43 -15.38
C LEU A 251 -7.31 -8.39 -16.17
N SER A 252 -7.63 -8.07 -17.43
CA SER A 252 -8.35 -8.99 -18.32
C SER A 252 -7.46 -10.14 -18.83
N GLU A 253 -6.15 -9.92 -18.88
CA GLU A 253 -5.16 -10.84 -19.44
C GLU A 253 -4.26 -11.46 -18.35
N VAL A 254 -4.14 -10.82 -17.19
CA VAL A 254 -3.24 -11.18 -16.09
C VAL A 254 -3.99 -11.29 -14.77
N ASP A 255 -3.52 -12.14 -13.87
CA ASP A 255 -3.88 -12.09 -12.45
C ASP A 255 -2.78 -11.40 -11.63
N VAL A 256 -3.15 -10.51 -10.72
CA VAL A 256 -2.22 -9.90 -9.77
C VAL A 256 -2.56 -10.38 -8.37
N HIS A 257 -1.69 -11.18 -7.78
CA HIS A 257 -1.78 -11.59 -6.39
C HIS A 257 -1.03 -10.58 -5.52
N VAL A 258 -1.67 -10.03 -4.49
CA VAL A 258 -1.03 -9.08 -3.56
C VAL A 258 -1.22 -9.56 -2.13
N LEU A 259 -0.13 -9.81 -1.42
CA LEU A 259 -0.06 -10.17 0.01
C LEU A 259 0.62 -9.02 0.78
N PRO A 260 -0.14 -8.06 1.36
CA PRO A 260 0.44 -6.85 1.94
C PRO A 260 1.27 -7.07 3.21
N SER A 261 1.06 -8.18 3.92
CA SER A 261 1.81 -8.50 5.13
C SER A 261 2.11 -9.99 5.22
N VAL A 262 3.36 -10.36 4.99
CA VAL A 262 3.86 -11.74 5.17
C VAL A 262 4.07 -12.04 6.66
N ASN A 263 4.38 -11.04 7.49
CA ASN A 263 4.62 -11.22 8.93
C ASN A 263 3.61 -10.42 9.79
N PRO A 264 2.31 -10.80 9.82
CA PRO A 264 1.30 -10.13 10.64
C PRO A 264 1.62 -10.07 12.13
N ASP A 265 2.17 -11.14 12.72
CA ASP A 265 2.49 -11.14 14.15
C ASP A 265 3.60 -10.14 14.48
N GLY A 266 4.68 -10.15 13.70
CA GLY A 266 5.75 -9.18 13.85
C GLY A 266 5.23 -7.77 13.62
N TYR A 267 4.39 -7.55 12.59
CA TYR A 267 3.80 -6.25 12.31
C TYR A 267 2.95 -5.76 13.49
N SER A 268 2.05 -6.59 14.02
CA SER A 268 1.26 -6.27 15.23
C SER A 268 2.16 -5.91 16.44
N HIS A 269 3.26 -6.64 16.62
CA HIS A 269 4.25 -6.36 17.68
C HIS A 269 4.92 -4.99 17.51
N THR A 270 5.11 -4.50 16.29
CA THR A 270 5.68 -3.15 16.05
C THR A 270 4.75 -2.00 16.43
N TRP A 271 3.44 -2.25 16.52
CA TRP A 271 2.46 -1.25 16.95
C TRP A 271 2.26 -1.21 18.46
N THR A 272 2.54 -2.33 19.13
CA THR A 272 2.18 -2.54 20.54
C THR A 272 3.38 -2.54 21.48
N GLU A 273 4.54 -2.99 21.02
CA GLU A 273 5.69 -3.29 21.89
C GLU A 273 7.01 -2.71 21.36
N ASP A 274 7.47 -3.12 20.17
CA ASP A 274 8.77 -2.72 19.62
C ASP A 274 8.66 -2.32 18.14
N ARG A 275 8.62 -1.01 17.88
CA ARG A 275 8.53 -0.42 16.54
C ARG A 275 9.63 -0.90 15.58
N LEU A 276 10.81 -1.28 16.08
CA LEU A 276 11.94 -1.71 15.26
C LEU A 276 12.06 -3.24 15.16
N TRP A 277 11.05 -3.98 15.62
CA TRP A 277 10.99 -5.43 15.49
C TRP A 277 10.97 -5.86 14.03
N ARG A 278 11.90 -6.74 13.65
CA ARG A 278 12.07 -7.23 12.28
C ARG A 278 11.48 -8.61 12.05
N ARG A 279 11.57 -9.48 13.05
CA ARG A 279 11.48 -10.94 12.95
C ARG A 279 10.04 -11.45 13.05
N THR A 280 9.83 -12.75 12.87
CA THR A 280 8.58 -13.42 13.27
C THR A 280 8.38 -13.39 14.80
N ARG A 281 7.31 -14.00 15.30
CA ARG A 281 7.01 -14.09 16.74
C ARG A 281 7.02 -15.53 17.30
N SER A 282 7.66 -16.45 16.60
CA SER A 282 7.88 -17.82 17.09
C SER A 282 8.77 -17.86 18.34
N GLY A 283 8.70 -18.95 19.10
CA GLY A 283 9.51 -19.18 20.31
C GLY A 283 8.73 -19.04 21.62
N PRO A 284 9.42 -18.78 22.76
CA PRO A 284 10.84 -18.40 22.85
C PRO A 284 11.80 -19.56 22.57
N VAL A 285 13.02 -19.23 22.13
CA VAL A 285 14.15 -20.16 21.97
C VAL A 285 15.29 -19.76 22.92
N LYS A 286 15.81 -20.74 23.67
CA LYS A 286 16.94 -20.53 24.58
C LYS A 286 18.22 -20.24 23.79
N ALA A 287 18.92 -19.16 24.13
CA ALA A 287 20.22 -18.84 23.56
C ALA A 287 21.31 -19.73 24.15
N ASP A 288 22.08 -20.40 23.29
CA ASP A 288 23.33 -21.07 23.71
C ASP A 288 24.46 -20.03 23.76
N PRO A 289 25.06 -19.76 24.94
CA PRO A 289 26.20 -18.85 25.08
C PRO A 289 27.34 -19.12 24.10
N LYS A 290 27.60 -20.40 23.76
CA LYS A 290 28.65 -20.81 22.83
C LYS A 290 28.35 -20.41 21.38
N VAL A 291 27.07 -20.32 21.03
CA VAL A 291 26.61 -19.94 19.68
C VAL A 291 26.39 -18.44 19.58
N CYS A 292 25.91 -17.81 20.65
CA CYS A 292 25.58 -16.39 20.70
C CYS A 292 26.75 -15.47 21.09
N GLY A 293 27.86 -16.01 21.60
CA GLY A 293 29.04 -15.24 21.93
C GLY A 293 28.84 -14.29 23.12
N SER A 294 28.03 -14.67 24.10
CA SER A 294 27.84 -13.86 25.30
C SER A 294 29.13 -13.83 26.12
N ASN A 295 29.71 -12.64 26.29
CA ASN A 295 30.74 -12.35 27.32
C ASN A 295 30.10 -12.02 28.67
N ASP A 296 28.82 -12.32 28.84
CA ASP A 296 28.07 -12.00 30.04
C ASP A 296 28.25 -13.14 31.05
N ASP A 297 28.95 -12.84 32.15
CA ASP A 297 29.12 -13.74 33.30
C ASP A 297 27.80 -13.87 34.11
N SER A 298 26.71 -13.22 33.67
CA SER A 298 25.39 -13.42 34.24
C SER A 298 24.95 -14.88 34.06
N LYS A 299 24.55 -15.51 35.17
CA LYS A 299 24.06 -16.91 35.17
C LYS A 299 22.61 -17.02 34.66
N GLU A 300 22.07 -15.97 34.07
CA GLU A 300 20.67 -15.93 33.65
C GLU A 300 20.49 -16.53 32.26
N GLU A 301 19.47 -17.38 32.13
CA GLU A 301 19.16 -17.99 30.85
C GLU A 301 18.51 -16.96 29.92
N GLN A 302 19.17 -16.65 28.79
CA GLN A 302 18.60 -15.75 27.79
C GLN A 302 17.66 -16.50 26.84
N TYR A 303 16.45 -15.98 26.68
CA TYR A 303 15.44 -16.50 25.76
C TYR A 303 15.09 -15.42 24.72
N CYS A 304 15.01 -15.82 23.45
CA CYS A 304 14.78 -14.91 22.34
C CYS A 304 13.67 -15.42 21.43
N TYR A 305 12.84 -14.51 20.93
CA TYR A 305 11.73 -14.80 20.02
C TYR A 305 12.09 -14.46 18.58
N GLY A 306 11.50 -15.19 17.65
CA GLY A 306 11.48 -14.86 16.23
C GLY A 306 12.72 -15.24 15.44
N VAL A 307 12.48 -15.60 14.19
CA VAL A 307 13.46 -15.86 13.14
C VAL A 307 13.43 -14.71 12.14
N ASP A 308 14.53 -14.44 11.44
CA ASP A 308 14.50 -13.58 10.25
C ASP A 308 13.77 -14.33 9.12
N PRO A 309 12.53 -13.94 8.76
CA PRO A 309 11.75 -14.68 7.78
C PRO A 309 12.40 -14.65 6.39
N ASN A 310 13.22 -13.65 6.07
CA ASN A 310 13.97 -13.60 4.80
C ASN A 310 15.35 -14.28 4.90
N ARG A 311 15.53 -15.19 5.85
CA ARG A 311 16.65 -16.15 5.96
C ARG A 311 16.18 -17.60 6.11
N ASN A 312 14.87 -17.86 6.05
CA ASN A 312 14.28 -19.14 6.42
C ASN A 312 13.86 -20.01 5.21
N PHE A 313 14.06 -19.57 3.97
CA PHE A 313 13.63 -20.33 2.78
C PHE A 313 14.60 -21.46 2.38
N PRO A 314 14.13 -22.56 1.75
CA PRO A 314 14.90 -23.79 1.52
C PRO A 314 15.78 -23.71 0.25
N PHE A 315 16.47 -22.59 0.04
CA PHE A 315 17.43 -22.44 -1.06
C PHE A 315 18.73 -21.83 -0.55
N HIS A 316 19.81 -22.61 -0.62
CA HIS A 316 21.10 -22.32 0.03
C HIS A 316 20.97 -21.89 1.51
N TRP A 317 19.94 -22.37 2.21
CA TRP A 317 19.63 -21.98 3.58
C TRP A 317 20.84 -22.10 4.52
N GLY A 318 21.10 -21.04 5.28
CA GLY A 318 22.17 -21.02 6.28
C GLY A 318 23.60 -20.90 5.72
N LYS A 319 23.76 -20.66 4.40
CA LYS A 319 25.07 -20.59 3.74
C LYS A 319 25.83 -19.29 4.02
N ALA A 320 25.16 -18.15 3.93
CA ALA A 320 25.80 -16.83 4.05
C ALA A 320 24.81 -15.76 4.55
N GLY A 321 25.33 -14.71 5.22
CA GLY A 321 24.50 -13.58 5.67
C GLY A 321 23.49 -13.91 6.77
N VAL A 322 23.79 -14.91 7.60
CA VAL A 322 22.91 -15.49 8.61
C VAL A 322 23.62 -15.58 9.96
N SER A 323 22.84 -15.75 11.03
CA SER A 323 23.31 -16.17 12.34
C SER A 323 22.60 -17.44 12.79
N LYS A 324 23.28 -18.26 13.59
CA LYS A 324 22.70 -19.39 14.32
C LYS A 324 22.24 -19.02 15.73
N CYS A 325 22.55 -17.81 16.20
CA CYS A 325 22.12 -17.34 17.50
C CYS A 325 20.65 -16.87 17.44
N PRO A 326 19.73 -17.43 18.26
CA PRO A 326 18.31 -17.06 18.27
C PRO A 326 18.03 -15.61 18.69
N CYS A 327 19.01 -14.90 19.24
CA CYS A 327 18.88 -13.47 19.58
C CYS A 327 19.31 -12.53 18.46
N SER A 328 19.86 -13.06 17.36
CA SER A 328 20.30 -12.25 16.23
C SER A 328 19.14 -11.79 15.35
N GLN A 329 19.23 -10.56 14.85
CA GLN A 329 18.29 -10.01 13.85
C GLN A 329 18.30 -10.76 12.51
N VAL A 330 19.35 -11.54 12.25
CA VAL A 330 19.50 -12.39 11.05
C VAL A 330 19.53 -13.88 11.42
N TYR A 331 18.94 -14.26 12.55
CA TYR A 331 18.78 -15.66 12.94
C TYR A 331 18.00 -16.40 11.85
N ASN A 332 18.54 -17.49 11.33
CA ASN A 332 17.95 -18.17 10.16
C ASN A 332 16.97 -19.30 10.51
N GLY A 333 16.76 -19.56 11.80
CA GLY A 333 15.87 -20.60 12.30
C GLY A 333 16.57 -21.95 12.51
N GLU A 334 15.84 -22.90 13.09
CA GLU A 334 16.35 -24.24 13.40
C GLU A 334 16.52 -25.11 12.15
N LYS A 335 15.64 -24.91 11.16
CA LYS A 335 15.61 -25.59 9.86
C LYS A 335 14.98 -24.66 8.82
N PRO A 336 15.19 -24.88 7.51
CA PRO A 336 14.45 -24.14 6.51
C PRO A 336 12.94 -24.38 6.67
N LEU A 337 12.15 -23.33 6.47
CA LEU A 337 10.69 -23.31 6.66
C LEU A 337 10.29 -23.73 8.09
N SER A 338 11.09 -23.36 9.10
CA SER A 338 10.69 -23.48 10.50
C SER A 338 9.54 -22.54 10.84
N GLU A 339 9.48 -21.39 10.17
CA GLU A 339 8.45 -20.39 10.41
C GLU A 339 7.20 -20.70 9.59
N PRO A 340 6.01 -20.77 10.22
CA PRO A 340 4.77 -21.02 9.51
C PRO A 340 4.49 -19.95 8.44
N GLU A 341 4.87 -18.70 8.67
CA GLU A 341 4.77 -17.60 7.70
C GLU A 341 5.57 -17.92 6.43
N CYS A 342 6.83 -18.33 6.58
CA CYS A 342 7.70 -18.72 5.47
C CYS A 342 7.20 -20.00 4.79
N ALA A 343 6.73 -20.98 5.56
CA ALA A 343 6.19 -22.22 5.03
C ALA A 343 4.93 -21.99 4.18
N ASN A 344 4.01 -21.13 4.64
CA ASN A 344 2.81 -20.76 3.91
C ASN A 344 3.15 -20.02 2.60
N LEU A 345 4.07 -19.05 2.66
CA LEU A 345 4.51 -18.31 1.48
C LEU A 345 5.22 -19.23 0.46
N ALA A 346 6.12 -20.11 0.93
CA ALA A 346 6.79 -21.08 0.07
C ALA A 346 5.81 -22.05 -0.60
N LYS A 347 4.79 -22.51 0.15
CA LYS A 347 3.72 -23.36 -0.39
C LYS A 347 2.90 -22.63 -1.45
N PHE A 348 2.52 -21.37 -1.21
CA PHE A 348 1.78 -20.56 -2.18
C PHE A 348 2.57 -20.35 -3.48
N ILE A 349 3.84 -19.97 -3.37
CA ILE A 349 4.74 -19.79 -4.53
C ILE A 349 4.88 -21.09 -5.31
N SER A 350 5.13 -22.21 -4.63
CA SER A 350 5.32 -23.52 -5.28
C SER A 350 4.05 -23.98 -6.00
N ALA A 351 2.89 -23.85 -5.35
CA ALA A 351 1.59 -24.24 -5.91
C ALA A 351 1.18 -23.42 -7.14
N ASN A 352 1.66 -22.18 -7.24
CA ASN A 352 1.34 -21.26 -8.32
C ASN A 352 2.51 -21.00 -9.29
N SER A 353 3.62 -21.72 -9.15
CA SER A 353 4.83 -21.55 -9.98
C SER A 353 4.58 -21.72 -11.49
N GLY A 354 3.56 -22.50 -11.87
CA GLY A 354 3.14 -22.65 -13.27
C GLY A 354 2.50 -21.39 -13.89
N THR A 355 1.83 -20.57 -13.08
CA THR A 355 1.12 -19.35 -13.52
C THR A 355 1.90 -18.09 -13.20
N ILE A 356 2.55 -18.00 -12.04
CA ILE A 356 3.36 -16.85 -11.63
C ILE A 356 4.55 -16.70 -12.60
N LYS A 357 4.57 -15.61 -13.37
CA LYS A 357 5.66 -15.27 -14.30
C LYS A 357 6.62 -14.26 -13.71
N ALA A 358 6.13 -13.45 -12.77
CA ALA A 358 6.93 -12.47 -12.06
C ALA A 358 6.59 -12.45 -10.56
N TYR A 359 7.62 -12.26 -9.74
CA TYR A 359 7.52 -12.16 -8.29
C TYR A 359 8.26 -10.91 -7.81
N LEU A 360 7.58 -10.08 -7.03
CA LEU A 360 8.10 -8.84 -6.46
C LEU A 360 7.86 -8.85 -4.95
N THR A 361 8.91 -8.91 -4.14
CA THR A 361 8.81 -8.75 -2.69
C THR A 361 9.27 -7.35 -2.29
N LEU A 362 8.39 -6.61 -1.62
CA LEU A 362 8.62 -5.23 -1.19
C LEU A 362 9.22 -5.22 0.22
N HIS A 363 10.33 -4.52 0.32
CA HIS A 363 11.12 -4.29 1.52
C HIS A 363 11.38 -2.81 1.70
N ALA A 364 12.04 -2.44 2.79
CA ALA A 364 12.66 -1.14 2.95
C ALA A 364 13.93 -1.28 3.79
N PHE A 365 14.93 -0.41 3.68
CA PHE A 365 15.08 0.73 2.77
C PHE A 365 16.41 0.63 2.04
N SER A 366 16.57 1.32 0.90
CA SER A 366 17.86 1.68 0.24
C SER A 366 17.72 2.15 -1.22
N ASN A 367 16.51 2.29 -1.79
CA ASN A 367 16.28 2.49 -3.23
C ASN A 367 16.98 1.44 -4.09
N LEU A 368 16.72 0.15 -3.86
CA LEU A 368 17.35 -0.94 -4.59
C LEU A 368 16.31 -1.80 -5.30
N ILE A 369 16.66 -2.28 -6.48
CA ILE A 369 15.98 -3.38 -7.16
C ILE A 369 16.99 -4.51 -7.26
N ILE A 370 16.80 -5.51 -6.40
CA ILE A 370 17.67 -6.64 -6.25
C ILE A 370 17.11 -7.79 -7.07
N HIS A 371 17.97 -8.41 -7.87
CA HIS A 371 17.64 -9.66 -8.57
C HIS A 371 18.44 -10.83 -7.99
N PRO A 372 17.97 -12.08 -8.15
CA PRO A 372 18.73 -13.26 -7.74
C PRO A 372 20.12 -13.37 -8.41
N TYR A 373 21.12 -14.03 -7.82
CA TYR A 373 21.04 -14.71 -6.52
C TYR A 373 21.71 -13.93 -5.38
N GLY A 374 21.26 -14.18 -4.16
CA GLY A 374 21.78 -13.59 -2.92
C GLY A 374 22.98 -14.31 -2.31
N PHE A 375 23.07 -15.63 -2.49
CA PHE A 375 23.89 -16.51 -1.64
C PHE A 375 25.38 -16.57 -1.98
N GLU A 376 25.79 -16.10 -3.16
CA GLU A 376 27.17 -16.20 -3.64
C GLU A 376 27.54 -15.07 -4.61
N ARG A 377 28.76 -14.54 -4.49
CA ARG A 377 29.27 -13.48 -5.37
C ARG A 377 29.49 -14.02 -6.78
N HIS A 378 29.18 -13.20 -7.78
CA HIS A 378 29.37 -13.53 -9.20
C HIS A 378 28.61 -14.79 -9.66
N PHE A 379 27.62 -15.24 -8.90
CA PHE A 379 26.74 -16.34 -9.26
C PHE A 379 25.40 -15.78 -9.75
N TYR A 380 25.11 -15.95 -11.03
CA TYR A 380 23.93 -15.35 -11.67
C TYR A 380 23.08 -16.41 -12.40
N PRO A 381 21.75 -16.21 -12.50
CA PRO A 381 20.92 -17.00 -13.40
C PRO A 381 21.40 -16.93 -14.86
N LYS A 382 21.20 -18.01 -15.63
CA LYS A 382 21.60 -18.06 -17.06
C LYS A 382 20.97 -16.96 -17.92
N ASP A 383 19.78 -16.52 -17.54
CA ASP A 383 18.94 -15.51 -18.16
C ASP A 383 19.11 -14.10 -17.55
N ILE A 384 20.21 -13.85 -16.84
CA ILE A 384 20.49 -12.60 -16.13
C ILE A 384 20.34 -11.34 -16.99
N ALA A 385 20.68 -11.40 -18.28
CA ALA A 385 20.52 -10.25 -19.18
C ALA A 385 19.06 -9.77 -19.28
N GLN A 386 18.11 -10.71 -19.33
CA GLN A 386 16.68 -10.40 -19.42
C GLN A 386 16.13 -9.90 -18.08
N ILE A 387 16.57 -10.53 -16.98
CA ILE A 387 16.21 -10.13 -15.61
C ILE A 387 16.69 -8.70 -15.33
N ARG A 388 17.97 -8.40 -15.62
CA ARG A 388 18.51 -7.03 -15.49
C ARG A 388 17.84 -6.03 -16.41
N SER A 389 17.48 -6.41 -17.63
CA SER A 389 16.76 -5.51 -18.55
C SER A 389 15.44 -5.04 -17.95
N VAL A 390 14.67 -5.95 -17.34
CA VAL A 390 13.38 -5.60 -16.72
C VAL A 390 13.59 -4.79 -15.46
N ALA A 391 14.56 -5.16 -14.60
CA ALA A 391 14.91 -4.38 -13.41
C ALA A 391 15.34 -2.94 -13.74
N ASN A 392 16.14 -2.75 -14.79
CA ASN A 392 16.53 -1.44 -15.27
C ASN A 392 15.32 -0.65 -15.83
N SER A 393 14.38 -1.32 -16.50
CA SER A 393 13.13 -0.69 -16.94
C SER A 393 12.27 -0.25 -15.75
N MET A 394 12.21 -1.03 -14.67
CA MET A 394 11.52 -0.65 -13.43
C MET A 394 12.18 0.60 -12.82
N ALA A 395 13.50 0.59 -12.61
CA ALA A 395 14.25 1.75 -12.09
C ALA A 395 14.03 3.01 -12.96
N LYS A 396 14.04 2.84 -14.29
CA LYS A 396 13.79 3.94 -15.23
C LYS A 396 12.36 4.47 -15.13
N ALA A 397 11.36 3.61 -14.98
CA ALA A 397 9.97 4.01 -14.85
C ALA A 397 9.74 4.85 -13.57
N ILE A 398 10.32 4.41 -12.44
CA ILE A 398 10.30 5.16 -11.17
C ILE A 398 10.93 6.54 -11.35
N ALA A 399 12.15 6.61 -11.90
CA ALA A 399 12.85 7.88 -12.12
C ALA A 399 12.10 8.81 -13.09
N THR A 400 11.43 8.25 -14.11
CA THR A 400 10.62 9.03 -15.07
C THR A 400 9.38 9.62 -14.41
N ALA A 401 8.83 8.96 -13.40
CA ALA A 401 7.71 9.44 -12.59
C ALA A 401 8.14 10.46 -11.51
N GLY A 402 9.40 10.87 -11.49
CA GLY A 402 9.95 11.80 -10.50
C GLY A 402 10.31 11.15 -9.17
N GLY A 403 10.33 9.83 -9.10
CA GLY A 403 10.83 9.08 -7.95
C GLY A 403 12.35 9.05 -7.87
N ASP A 404 12.86 8.51 -6.77
CA ASP A 404 14.28 8.35 -6.54
C ASP A 404 14.94 7.41 -7.56
N LYS A 405 16.26 7.54 -7.72
CA LYS A 405 17.05 6.64 -8.56
C LYS A 405 17.31 5.32 -7.85
N PHE A 406 16.70 4.25 -8.35
CA PHE A 406 16.94 2.90 -7.83
C PHE A 406 18.20 2.28 -8.44
N LYS A 407 19.06 1.68 -7.59
CA LYS A 407 20.22 0.91 -8.04
C LYS A 407 19.82 -0.55 -8.29
N VAL A 408 20.24 -1.10 -9.43
CA VAL A 408 19.92 -2.47 -9.85
C VAL A 408 21.15 -3.37 -9.71
N GLY A 409 20.97 -4.59 -9.19
CA GLY A 409 22.03 -5.60 -9.10
C GLY A 409 21.63 -6.81 -8.27
N SER A 410 22.54 -7.78 -8.08
CA SER A 410 22.30 -8.85 -7.12
C SER A 410 22.64 -8.39 -5.69
N ALA A 411 22.09 -9.04 -4.67
CA ALA A 411 22.36 -8.66 -3.28
C ALA A 411 23.88 -8.59 -2.98
N PRO A 412 24.72 -9.55 -3.39
CA PRO A 412 26.17 -9.49 -3.18
C PRO A 412 26.89 -8.36 -3.94
N ASP A 413 26.33 -7.90 -5.07
CA ASP A 413 26.91 -6.83 -5.88
C ASP A 413 26.63 -5.44 -5.30
N ILE A 414 25.48 -5.26 -4.63
CA ILE A 414 24.99 -3.91 -4.23
C ILE A 414 24.68 -3.75 -2.75
N LEU A 415 24.63 -4.84 -1.99
CA LEU A 415 24.41 -4.90 -0.55
C LEU A 415 25.45 -5.81 0.12
N TYR A 416 25.06 -7.05 0.39
CA TYR A 416 25.83 -8.06 1.11
C TYR A 416 25.31 -9.46 0.74
N LEU A 417 26.07 -10.50 1.10
CA LEU A 417 25.67 -11.89 0.89
C LEU A 417 24.47 -12.25 1.77
N VAL A 418 23.47 -12.90 1.20
CA VAL A 418 22.24 -13.32 1.89
C VAL A 418 21.86 -14.72 1.43
N SER A 419 21.37 -15.56 2.34
CA SER A 419 20.89 -16.90 1.98
C SER A 419 19.57 -17.22 2.63
N GLY A 420 18.80 -18.12 2.00
CA GLY A 420 17.46 -18.46 2.44
C GLY A 420 16.45 -17.31 2.30
N SER A 421 16.61 -16.46 1.28
CA SER A 421 15.64 -15.39 0.97
C SER A 421 14.49 -15.87 0.09
N SER A 422 13.36 -15.16 0.14
CA SER A 422 12.14 -15.51 -0.59
C SER A 422 12.31 -15.40 -2.12
N ASP A 423 13.06 -14.40 -2.59
CA ASP A 423 13.33 -14.12 -3.99
C ASP A 423 14.21 -15.21 -4.63
N ASP A 424 15.29 -15.60 -3.96
CA ASP A 424 16.15 -16.72 -4.37
C ASP A 424 15.36 -18.05 -4.44
N PHE A 425 14.48 -18.29 -3.46
CA PHE A 425 13.60 -19.45 -3.46
C PHE A 425 12.60 -19.43 -4.62
N ALA A 426 11.91 -18.31 -4.85
CA ALA A 426 10.97 -18.16 -5.95
C ALA A 426 11.66 -18.37 -7.31
N ARG A 427 12.90 -17.87 -7.47
CA ARG A 427 13.70 -18.14 -8.66
C ARG A 427 13.98 -19.63 -8.84
N ASN A 428 14.33 -20.31 -7.76
CA ASN A 428 14.55 -21.76 -7.77
C ASN A 428 13.27 -22.56 -8.07
N GLN A 429 12.07 -22.02 -7.79
CA GLN A 429 10.79 -22.60 -8.23
C GLN A 429 10.51 -22.40 -9.73
N GLY A 430 11.42 -21.77 -10.48
CA GLY A 430 11.30 -21.56 -11.92
C GLY A 430 10.64 -20.23 -12.32
N ILE A 431 10.29 -19.37 -11.36
CA ILE A 431 9.80 -18.01 -11.65
C ILE A 431 10.98 -17.20 -12.18
N LYS A 432 10.88 -16.71 -13.42
CA LYS A 432 12.01 -16.07 -14.09
C LYS A 432 12.27 -14.66 -13.60
N TYR A 433 11.22 -13.84 -13.54
CA TYR A 433 11.31 -12.42 -13.26
C TYR A 433 11.05 -12.18 -11.77
N THR A 434 12.08 -12.37 -10.97
CA THR A 434 12.01 -12.29 -9.50
C THR A 434 12.85 -11.13 -9.00
N TYR A 435 12.27 -10.31 -8.12
CA TYR A 435 12.92 -9.12 -7.57
C TYR A 435 12.56 -8.88 -6.11
N THR A 436 13.55 -8.40 -5.35
CA THR A 436 13.33 -7.68 -4.09
C THR A 436 13.47 -6.19 -4.35
N MET A 437 12.53 -5.39 -3.88
CA MET A 437 12.59 -3.93 -3.98
C MET A 437 12.74 -3.31 -2.59
N GLU A 438 13.86 -2.64 -2.34
CA GLU A 438 14.13 -1.90 -1.10
C GLU A 438 13.64 -0.46 -1.25
N LEU A 439 12.49 -0.14 -0.65
CA LEU A 439 11.76 1.12 -0.81
C LEU A 439 12.30 2.24 0.07
N THR A 440 12.22 3.44 -0.49
CA THR A 440 12.86 4.69 -0.10
C THR A 440 14.36 4.60 0.18
N SER A 441 15.05 5.73 0.10
CA SER A 441 16.46 5.86 0.49
C SER A 441 16.65 5.78 2.01
N GLY A 442 15.57 5.77 2.79
CA GLY A 442 15.60 6.06 4.22
C GLY A 442 15.71 7.56 4.54
N TRP A 443 15.63 8.44 3.54
CA TRP A 443 15.61 9.89 3.72
C TRP A 443 14.24 10.47 3.35
N TYR A 444 13.80 11.49 4.08
CA TYR A 444 12.62 12.30 3.79
C TYR A 444 12.92 13.77 4.12
N ASP A 445 12.70 14.68 3.16
CA ASP A 445 12.97 16.13 3.29
C ASP A 445 14.33 16.45 3.94
N SER A 446 15.40 15.83 3.44
CA SER A 446 16.78 15.96 3.92
C SER A 446 17.05 15.40 5.33
N ASN A 447 16.06 14.77 5.98
CA ASN A 447 16.22 14.08 7.24
C ASN A 447 16.34 12.57 7.01
N TYR A 448 17.27 11.94 7.71
CA TYR A 448 17.38 10.48 7.70
C TYR A 448 16.34 9.89 8.68
N VAL A 449 15.41 9.12 8.15
CA VAL A 449 14.25 8.55 8.87
C VAL A 449 14.30 7.01 8.92
N GLY A 450 15.06 6.37 8.02
CA GLY A 450 15.20 4.92 7.94
C GLY A 450 13.83 4.22 7.85
N PHE A 451 13.55 3.34 8.82
CA PHE A 451 12.30 2.56 8.89
C PHE A 451 11.09 3.36 9.40
N VAL A 452 11.30 4.54 10.00
CA VAL A 452 10.24 5.39 10.56
C VAL A 452 9.87 6.47 9.53
N TYR A 453 9.49 6.00 8.34
CA TYR A 453 9.13 6.88 7.23
C TYR A 453 7.83 7.65 7.55
N PRO A 454 7.78 8.97 7.29
CA PRO A 454 6.64 9.79 7.66
C PRO A 454 5.41 9.49 6.79
N GLU A 455 4.22 9.63 7.39
CA GLU A 455 2.94 9.26 6.79
C GLU A 455 2.64 10.08 5.53
N GLU A 456 2.90 11.39 5.59
CA GLU A 456 2.73 12.34 4.49
C GLU A 456 3.58 11.98 3.26
N GLY A 457 4.67 11.23 3.45
CA GLY A 457 5.54 10.76 2.36
C GLY A 457 5.05 9.49 1.68
N ILE A 458 4.16 8.71 2.31
CA ILE A 458 3.76 7.37 1.83
C ILE A 458 3.07 7.45 0.47
N GLY A 459 2.07 8.34 0.34
CA GLY A 459 1.31 8.47 -0.90
C GLY A 459 2.20 8.85 -2.08
N LYS A 460 3.11 9.81 -1.86
CA LYS A 460 4.08 10.24 -2.87
C LYS A 460 5.02 9.09 -3.28
N GLU A 461 5.58 8.36 -2.32
CA GLU A 461 6.43 7.19 -2.61
C GLU A 461 5.66 6.14 -3.42
N ALA A 462 4.44 5.82 -2.99
CA ALA A 462 3.62 4.82 -3.67
C ALA A 462 3.28 5.21 -5.11
N GLU A 463 2.92 6.47 -5.35
CA GLU A 463 2.65 7.01 -6.68
C GLU A 463 3.91 6.97 -7.58
N GLN A 464 5.07 7.30 -7.03
CA GLN A 464 6.34 7.32 -7.75
C GLN A 464 6.85 5.91 -8.08
N VAL A 465 6.58 4.93 -7.23
CA VAL A 465 7.00 3.54 -7.44
C VAL A 465 5.99 2.73 -8.27
N LEU A 466 4.71 3.10 -8.30
CA LEU A 466 3.66 2.41 -9.06
C LEU A 466 4.03 2.10 -10.54
N PRO A 467 4.68 3.00 -11.30
CA PRO A 467 5.13 2.71 -12.67
C PRO A 467 6.15 1.56 -12.79
N ALA A 468 6.77 1.12 -11.69
CA ALA A 468 7.61 -0.08 -11.67
C ALA A 468 6.81 -1.36 -11.99
N LEU A 469 5.47 -1.32 -11.95
CA LEU A 469 4.64 -2.43 -12.39
C LEU A 469 4.56 -2.54 -13.92
N ASP A 470 4.75 -1.45 -14.66
CA ASP A 470 4.56 -1.39 -16.11
C ASP A 470 5.49 -2.35 -16.89
N PRO A 471 6.78 -2.53 -16.54
CA PRO A 471 7.65 -3.50 -17.19
C PRO A 471 7.15 -4.94 -17.10
N PHE A 472 6.33 -5.29 -16.09
CA PHE A 472 5.78 -6.64 -15.98
C PHE A 472 4.80 -6.95 -17.11
N ASN A 473 4.11 -5.94 -17.64
CA ASN A 473 3.26 -6.09 -18.82
C ASN A 473 4.05 -6.71 -19.98
N SER A 474 5.27 -6.21 -20.24
CA SER A 474 6.12 -6.71 -21.32
C SER A 474 6.59 -8.16 -21.17
N VAL A 475 6.64 -8.69 -19.95
CA VAL A 475 7.17 -10.06 -19.68
C VAL A 475 6.11 -11.08 -19.31
N ILE A 476 4.92 -10.62 -18.95
CA ILE A 476 3.75 -11.46 -18.72
C ILE A 476 2.99 -11.68 -20.04
N HIS A 477 2.99 -10.69 -20.93
CA HIS A 477 2.35 -10.78 -22.26
C HIS A 477 3.16 -11.39 -23.42
N PRO A 478 4.46 -11.80 -23.36
CA PRO A 478 5.18 -12.36 -24.52
C PRO A 478 4.43 -13.53 -25.17
N HIS A 479 3.86 -14.42 -24.35
CA HIS A 479 3.11 -15.57 -24.85
C HIS A 479 1.73 -15.20 -25.40
N LEU A 480 1.11 -14.13 -24.91
CA LEU A 480 -0.12 -13.61 -25.47
C LEU A 480 0.14 -12.89 -26.78
N MET A 481 1.24 -12.14 -26.91
CA MET A 481 1.69 -11.59 -28.17
C MET A 481 2.06 -12.68 -29.17
N GLU A 482 2.87 -13.69 -28.81
CA GLU A 482 3.19 -14.81 -29.72
C GLU A 482 1.94 -15.59 -30.14
N LYS A 483 1.00 -15.83 -29.21
CA LYS A 483 -0.27 -16.48 -29.50
C LYS A 483 -1.18 -15.60 -30.37
N ARG A 484 -1.31 -14.31 -30.07
CA ARG A 484 -2.08 -13.32 -30.86
C ARG A 484 -1.45 -13.13 -32.23
N PHE A 485 -0.12 -13.10 -32.35
CA PHE A 485 0.59 -13.12 -33.62
C PHE A 485 0.33 -14.42 -34.38
N ALA A 486 0.37 -15.59 -33.74
CA ALA A 486 0.07 -16.88 -34.38
C ALA A 486 -1.41 -16.97 -34.82
N ASP A 487 -2.34 -16.48 -34.00
CA ASP A 487 -3.78 -16.43 -34.25
C ASP A 487 -4.09 -15.44 -35.38
N CYS A 488 -3.50 -14.23 -35.34
CA CYS A 488 -3.56 -13.25 -36.43
C CYS A 488 -2.91 -13.78 -37.70
N PHE A 489 -1.81 -14.54 -37.61
CA PHE A 489 -1.18 -15.14 -38.77
C PHE A 489 -2.06 -16.24 -39.38
N SER A 490 -2.71 -17.06 -38.56
CA SER A 490 -3.65 -18.08 -39.01
C SER A 490 -4.91 -17.49 -39.67
N THR A 491 -5.39 -16.36 -39.13
CA THR A 491 -6.64 -15.69 -39.53
C THR A 491 -6.42 -14.77 -40.73
N CYS A 492 -5.44 -13.86 -40.65
CA CYS A 492 -5.12 -12.88 -41.69
C CYS A 492 -4.20 -13.45 -42.79
N GLY A 493 -3.46 -14.52 -42.52
CA GLY A 493 -2.46 -15.09 -43.44
C GLY A 493 -3.03 -15.54 -44.79
N ARG A 494 -4.32 -15.91 -44.81
CA ARG A 494 -5.05 -16.40 -46.00
C ARG A 494 -5.63 -15.28 -46.88
N LEU A 495 -5.62 -14.03 -46.42
CA LEU A 495 -6.14 -12.89 -47.18
C LEU A 495 -5.13 -12.44 -48.25
N ARG A 496 -5.61 -11.80 -49.32
CA ARG A 496 -4.75 -11.13 -50.32
C ARG A 496 -4.52 -9.68 -49.92
N GLU A 497 -3.42 -9.09 -50.39
CA GLU A 497 -3.19 -7.64 -50.25
C GLU A 497 -4.27 -6.85 -51.02
N PRO A 498 -4.76 -5.70 -50.49
CA PRO A 498 -4.32 -4.97 -49.29
C PRO A 498 -5.03 -5.39 -47.98
N SER A 499 -6.05 -6.25 -48.07
CA SER A 499 -6.86 -6.69 -46.93
C SER A 499 -6.05 -7.47 -45.90
N LYS A 500 -4.99 -8.17 -46.33
CA LYS A 500 -4.03 -8.84 -45.45
C LYS A 500 -3.35 -7.84 -44.50
N LYS A 501 -2.76 -6.76 -45.03
CA LYS A 501 -2.15 -5.69 -44.22
C LYS A 501 -3.13 -5.03 -43.27
N TYR A 502 -4.35 -4.75 -43.73
CA TYR A 502 -5.38 -4.12 -42.91
C TYR A 502 -5.83 -5.04 -41.77
N CYS A 503 -6.01 -6.34 -42.06
CA CYS A 503 -6.35 -7.36 -41.06
C CYS A 503 -5.25 -7.51 -40.00
N PHE A 504 -3.97 -7.66 -40.40
CA PHE A 504 -2.87 -7.76 -39.44
C PHE A 504 -2.75 -6.50 -38.57
N LYS A 505 -2.90 -5.31 -39.17
CA LYS A 505 -2.85 -4.05 -38.43
C LYS A 505 -3.93 -3.99 -37.35
N ASN A 506 -5.17 -4.36 -37.68
CA ASN A 506 -6.27 -4.32 -36.74
C ASN A 506 -6.23 -5.48 -35.73
N CYS A 507 -5.76 -6.66 -36.13
CA CYS A 507 -5.67 -7.85 -35.29
C CYS A 507 -4.58 -7.76 -34.21
N ILE A 508 -3.48 -7.04 -34.49
CA ILE A 508 -2.40 -6.80 -33.52
C ILE A 508 -2.73 -5.62 -32.59
N GLN A 509 -3.54 -4.66 -33.05
CA GLN A 509 -3.89 -3.45 -32.30
C GLN A 509 -5.13 -3.59 -31.40
N GLY A 510 -6.05 -4.50 -31.73
CA GLY A 510 -7.22 -4.83 -30.93
C GLY A 510 -6.92 -5.97 -29.98
#